data_AF-A0A1J5LU10-F1
#
_entry.id   AF-A0A1J5LU10-F1
#
_cell.length_a   1.000
_cell.length_b   1.000
_cell.length_c   1.000
_cell.angle_alpha   90.00
_cell.angle_beta   90.00
_cell.angle_gamma   90.00
#
_symmetry.space_group_name_H-M   'P 1'
#
loop_
_entity.id
_entity.type
_entity.pdbx_description
1 polymer ?
#
loop_
_entity_poly.entity_id
_entity_poly.type
_entity_poly.pdbx_seq_one_letter_code
_entity_poly.pdbx_strand_id
1 'polypeptide(L)'
;MIFQIVLLAILFLLVFTFSQKLIKPLVYSPYYLYITFNLITLIVTIFYYYYYEPKISLYLLDDKATNKEFLELIKYHLIHLNAFVFGGLVIHNFCPTAFRRKYLLHKFPITIKLKIPNPDAVLKYGMIMAISVLLLNVLISGTGFFVREEYLPKSDSRSLTLLAKLFSMAGAALLGVVHNKFPKKTDLYFILLVIVNLSTGSRFTFIVILMYLVLAFNGNKKSFKNNTLFVIKIFVSLFFLAYLIQLRSLYTHGLFPYVGYFFQSFDKIWEYFVFNIYYLLIFGNFVTIDTVDRGLVTWETISVSLNPLPGSLVGWYDYASKMRINIYCPYSSHGEVFSMGVYFTTLFYFVVGTVITYFDFSFRKLLYNGRLFMAMILLLLVALHLIYGFEYNLRSSVRYLYYAMFVLTLFYGIQLLWKSVRRKTIRTE
;
A
#
# COMPACT_ATOMS: atom_id res chain seq x y z
N MET A 1 -11.34 -30.19 11.40
CA MET A 1 -11.04 -28.83 10.92
C MET A 1 -10.49 -27.92 12.03
N ILE A 2 -11.23 -27.67 13.13
CA ILE A 2 -10.75 -26.80 14.23
C ILE A 2 -9.38 -27.22 14.77
N PHE A 3 -9.16 -28.51 15.03
CA PHE A 3 -7.85 -29.02 15.46
C PHE A 3 -6.71 -28.70 14.49
N GLN A 4 -6.96 -28.77 13.17
CA GLN A 4 -5.96 -28.42 12.15
C GLN A 4 -5.65 -26.92 12.17
N ILE A 5 -6.67 -26.07 12.33
CA ILE A 5 -6.50 -24.62 12.48
C ILE A 5 -5.64 -24.31 13.70
N VAL A 6 -5.91 -24.94 14.85
CA VAL A 6 -5.11 -24.77 16.07
C VAL A 6 -3.66 -25.19 15.85
N LEU A 7 -3.41 -26.35 15.24
CA LEU A 7 -2.05 -26.80 14.93
C LEU A 7 -1.32 -25.85 13.98
N LEU A 8 -1.99 -25.36 12.92
CA LEU A 8 -1.41 -24.40 11.99
C LEU A 8 -1.12 -23.05 12.63
N ALA A 9 -1.97 -22.60 13.57
CA ALA A 9 -1.74 -21.38 14.34
C ALA A 9 -0.54 -21.53 15.29
N ILE A 10 -0.41 -22.67 15.98
CA ILE A 10 0.76 -22.98 16.81
C ILE A 10 2.03 -23.01 15.96
N LEU A 11 1.99 -23.70 14.81
CA LEU A 11 3.11 -23.74 13.87
C LEU A 11 3.48 -22.33 13.41
N PHE A 12 2.49 -21.53 13.03
CA PHE A 12 2.71 -20.15 12.60
C PHE A 12 3.39 -19.33 13.69
N LEU A 13 2.91 -19.40 14.94
CA LEU A 13 3.51 -18.71 16.07
C LEU A 13 4.96 -19.13 16.28
N LEU A 14 5.26 -20.43 16.27
CA LEU A 14 6.62 -20.95 16.44
C LEU A 14 7.57 -20.45 15.33
N VAL A 15 7.16 -20.60 14.07
CA VAL A 15 7.99 -20.21 12.91
C VAL A 15 8.13 -18.69 12.83
N PHE A 16 7.07 -17.94 13.13
CA PHE A 16 7.11 -16.49 13.18
C PHE A 16 8.03 -15.97 14.28
N THR A 17 7.91 -16.48 15.51
CA THR A 17 8.81 -16.13 16.63
C THR A 17 10.26 -16.50 16.31
N PHE A 18 10.50 -17.64 15.67
CA PHE A 18 11.83 -18.00 15.19
C PHE A 18 12.35 -17.00 14.13
N SER A 19 11.50 -16.60 13.17
CA SER A 19 11.86 -15.63 12.13
C SER A 19 12.26 -14.27 12.72
N GLN A 20 11.66 -13.84 13.83
CA GLN A 20 12.04 -12.60 14.53
C GLN A 20 13.45 -12.64 15.13
N LYS A 21 13.98 -13.83 15.40
CA LYS A 21 15.38 -13.96 15.83
C LYS A 21 16.35 -13.70 14.67
N LEU A 22 15.98 -14.09 13.45
CA LEU A 22 16.83 -14.06 12.25
C LEU A 22 16.67 -12.79 11.40
N ILE A 23 15.43 -12.32 11.24
CA ILE A 23 15.08 -11.12 10.48
C ILE A 23 14.61 -10.10 11.50
N LYS A 24 15.46 -9.17 11.97
CA LYS A 24 15.05 -8.26 13.05
C LYS A 24 13.90 -7.33 12.62
N PRO A 25 12.86 -7.17 13.46
CA PRO A 25 11.72 -6.33 13.13
C PRO A 25 12.14 -4.89 12.89
N LEU A 26 11.54 -4.30 11.84
CA LEU A 26 11.65 -2.90 11.48
C LEU A 26 10.25 -2.44 11.10
N VAL A 27 9.84 -1.26 11.59
CA VAL A 27 8.47 -0.72 11.44
C VAL A 27 8.00 -0.71 9.98
N TYR A 28 8.89 -0.42 9.05
CA TYR A 28 8.60 -0.33 7.60
C TYR A 28 9.13 -1.53 6.81
N SER A 29 9.38 -2.67 7.45
CA SER A 29 9.87 -3.86 6.76
C SER A 29 8.78 -4.43 5.85
N PRO A 30 9.00 -4.56 4.52
CA PRO A 30 8.09 -5.28 3.64
C PRO A 30 7.66 -6.66 4.15
N TYR A 31 8.59 -7.42 4.75
CA TYR A 31 8.32 -8.75 5.32
C TYR A 31 7.32 -8.69 6.47
N TYR A 32 7.55 -7.83 7.46
CA TYR A 32 6.66 -7.70 8.61
C TYR A 32 5.34 -6.99 8.27
N LEU A 33 5.36 -6.05 7.31
CA LEU A 33 4.15 -5.43 6.79
C LEU A 33 3.22 -6.50 6.21
N TYR A 34 3.77 -7.44 5.43
CA TYR A 34 3.00 -8.52 4.84
C TYR A 34 2.31 -9.41 5.87
N ILE A 35 3.07 -9.87 6.86
CA ILE A 35 2.55 -10.73 7.93
C ILE A 35 1.52 -9.98 8.77
N THR A 36 1.84 -8.75 9.19
CA THR A 36 0.99 -7.96 10.09
C THR A 36 -0.33 -7.60 9.41
N PHE A 37 -0.30 -7.20 8.14
CA PHE A 37 -1.51 -6.87 7.39
C PHE A 37 -2.44 -8.08 7.28
N ASN A 38 -1.91 -9.23 6.83
CA ASN A 38 -2.70 -10.45 6.72
C ASN A 38 -3.26 -10.94 8.05
N LEU A 39 -2.49 -10.85 9.14
CA LEU A 39 -2.97 -11.19 10.49
C LEU A 39 -4.08 -10.25 10.95
N ILE A 40 -3.92 -8.94 10.78
CA ILE A 40 -4.95 -7.95 11.16
C ILE A 40 -6.23 -8.23 10.38
N THR A 41 -6.12 -8.38 9.04
CA THR A 41 -7.25 -8.71 8.16
C THR A 41 -7.97 -9.99 8.61
N LEU A 42 -7.23 -11.06 8.90
CA LEU A 42 -7.81 -12.32 9.39
C LEU A 42 -8.50 -12.16 10.76
N ILE A 43 -7.83 -11.54 11.73
CA ILE A 43 -8.35 -11.34 13.09
C ILE A 43 -9.61 -10.48 13.06
N VAL A 44 -9.57 -9.33 12.37
CA VAL A 44 -10.70 -8.42 12.26
C VAL A 44 -11.89 -9.11 11.56
N THR A 45 -11.61 -9.93 10.55
CA THR A 45 -12.65 -10.73 9.88
C THR A 45 -13.28 -11.78 10.80
N ILE A 46 -12.48 -12.47 11.64
CA ILE A 46 -13.00 -13.41 12.65
C ILE A 46 -13.92 -12.69 13.63
N PHE A 47 -13.49 -11.52 14.13
CA PHE A 47 -14.33 -10.72 15.03
C PHE A 47 -15.63 -10.27 14.36
N TYR A 48 -15.54 -9.79 13.11
CA TYR A 48 -16.71 -9.40 12.34
C TYR A 48 -17.70 -10.56 12.14
N TYR A 49 -17.21 -11.73 11.72
CA TYR A 49 -18.04 -12.88 11.42
C TYR A 49 -18.84 -13.36 12.65
N TYR A 50 -18.20 -13.46 13.82
CA TYR A 50 -18.85 -14.02 15.01
C TYR A 50 -19.56 -12.99 15.91
N TYR A 51 -19.16 -11.71 15.90
CA TYR A 51 -19.61 -10.76 16.92
C TYR A 51 -20.26 -9.48 16.40
N TYR A 52 -20.14 -9.16 15.11
CA TYR A 52 -20.71 -7.94 14.55
C TYR A 52 -22.10 -8.18 13.95
N GLU A 53 -23.14 -7.59 14.53
CA GLU A 53 -24.52 -7.63 14.00
C GLU A 53 -25.15 -6.22 14.06
N PRO A 54 -25.92 -5.79 13.05
CA PRO A 54 -26.18 -6.46 11.78
C PRO A 54 -24.98 -6.40 10.81
N LYS A 55 -24.81 -7.44 9.98
CA LYS A 55 -23.78 -7.44 8.92
C LYS A 55 -23.98 -6.32 7.90
N ILE A 56 -22.87 -5.75 7.43
CA ILE A 56 -22.86 -4.71 6.36
C ILE A 56 -23.22 -5.32 4.99
N SER A 57 -22.92 -6.61 4.78
CA SER A 57 -23.28 -7.45 3.64
C SER A 57 -23.16 -6.80 2.24
N LEU A 58 -21.95 -6.76 1.68
CA LEU A 58 -21.76 -6.32 0.29
C LEU A 58 -22.03 -7.46 -0.69
N TYR A 59 -22.96 -7.26 -1.61
CA TYR A 59 -23.38 -8.25 -2.61
C TYR A 59 -23.90 -9.57 -2.02
N LEU A 60 -24.32 -9.56 -0.76
CA LEU A 60 -24.80 -10.74 -0.03
C LEU A 60 -23.73 -11.85 0.09
N LEU A 61 -22.43 -11.50 0.08
CA LEU A 61 -21.36 -12.50 0.19
C LEU A 61 -21.20 -12.98 1.63
N ASP A 62 -21.28 -12.06 2.58
CA ASP A 62 -21.11 -12.31 4.01
C ASP A 62 -22.22 -13.21 4.56
N ASP A 63 -23.47 -12.93 4.16
CA ASP A 63 -24.66 -13.68 4.60
C ASP A 63 -24.70 -15.11 4.05
N LYS A 64 -24.01 -15.37 2.94
CA LYS A 64 -23.93 -16.71 2.33
C LYS A 64 -22.85 -17.59 2.94
N ALA A 65 -21.87 -16.99 3.62
CA ALA A 65 -20.71 -17.72 4.12
C ALA A 65 -21.08 -18.63 5.29
N THR A 66 -21.08 -19.94 5.05
CA THR A 66 -21.32 -20.95 6.07
C THR A 66 -20.15 -21.01 7.06
N ASN A 67 -20.42 -21.48 8.28
CA ASN A 67 -19.38 -21.72 9.29
C ASN A 67 -18.26 -22.64 8.77
N LYS A 68 -18.60 -23.60 7.90
CA LYS A 68 -17.64 -24.53 7.31
C LYS A 68 -16.69 -23.82 6.35
N GLU A 69 -17.23 -23.04 5.42
CA GLU A 69 -16.44 -22.26 4.46
C GLU A 69 -15.56 -21.22 5.16
N PHE A 70 -16.08 -20.58 6.20
CA PHE A 70 -15.33 -19.60 6.98
C PHE A 70 -14.13 -20.24 7.72
N LEU A 71 -14.33 -21.41 8.32
CA LEU A 71 -13.23 -22.15 8.96
C LEU A 71 -12.21 -22.69 7.93
N GLU A 72 -12.66 -23.09 6.74
CA GLU A 72 -11.77 -23.45 5.63
C GLU A 72 -10.92 -22.26 5.17
N LEU A 73 -11.51 -21.07 5.04
CA LEU A 73 -10.79 -19.82 4.75
C LEU A 73 -9.67 -19.57 5.80
N ILE A 74 -9.99 -19.68 7.09
CA ILE A 74 -8.99 -19.52 8.16
C ILE A 74 -7.85 -20.52 8.00
N LYS A 75 -8.17 -21.79 7.70
CA LYS A 75 -7.18 -22.84 7.45
C LYS A 75 -6.25 -22.46 6.29
N TYR A 76 -6.79 -22.01 5.16
CA TYR A 76 -5.98 -21.59 4.00
C TYR A 76 -5.11 -20.36 4.28
N HIS A 77 -5.62 -19.36 4.99
CA HIS A 77 -4.80 -18.21 5.42
C HIS A 77 -3.64 -18.64 6.32
N LEU A 78 -3.85 -19.59 7.24
CA LEU A 78 -2.77 -20.10 8.08
C LEU A 78 -1.74 -20.92 7.29
N ILE A 79 -2.17 -21.72 6.30
CA ILE A 79 -1.24 -22.41 5.38
C ILE A 79 -0.39 -21.40 4.62
N HIS A 80 -1.04 -20.39 4.04
CA HIS A 80 -0.39 -19.27 3.36
C HIS A 80 0.64 -18.59 4.27
N LEU A 81 0.25 -18.17 5.48
CA LEU A 81 1.14 -17.47 6.40
C LEU A 81 2.35 -18.33 6.81
N ASN A 82 2.13 -19.61 7.10
CA ASN A 82 3.22 -20.53 7.39
C ASN A 82 4.19 -20.64 6.19
N ALA A 83 3.66 -20.91 5.00
CA ALA A 83 4.46 -21.05 3.78
C ALA A 83 5.27 -19.77 3.48
N PHE A 84 4.64 -18.60 3.63
CA PHE A 84 5.28 -17.31 3.47
C PHE A 84 6.46 -17.12 4.42
N VAL A 85 6.27 -17.38 5.72
CA VAL A 85 7.34 -17.25 6.72
C VAL A 85 8.47 -18.24 6.43
N PHE A 86 8.15 -19.49 6.06
CA PHE A 86 9.15 -20.47 5.66
C PHE A 86 9.96 -20.02 4.43
N GLY A 87 9.31 -19.50 3.38
CA GLY A 87 10.00 -18.91 2.23
C GLY A 87 10.95 -17.77 2.63
N GLY A 88 10.50 -16.91 3.53
CA GLY A 88 11.33 -15.84 4.08
C GLY A 88 12.54 -16.35 4.89
N LEU A 89 12.42 -17.48 5.58
CA LEU A 89 13.53 -18.11 6.30
C LEU A 89 14.57 -18.73 5.35
N VAL A 90 14.13 -19.24 4.20
CA VAL A 90 15.04 -19.87 3.22
C VAL A 90 16.01 -18.85 2.63
N ILE A 91 15.54 -17.65 2.24
CA ILE A 91 16.46 -16.64 1.69
C ILE A 91 17.46 -16.12 2.72
N HIS A 92 17.09 -16.13 4.01
CA HIS A 92 18.04 -15.85 5.09
C HIS A 92 19.20 -16.85 5.08
N ASN A 93 19.02 -18.10 4.67
CA ASN A 93 20.12 -19.06 4.64
C ASN A 93 21.03 -18.91 3.42
N PHE A 94 20.48 -18.46 2.29
CA PHE A 94 21.23 -18.26 1.04
C PHE A 94 21.94 -16.90 0.93
N CYS A 95 21.63 -15.94 1.80
CA CYS A 95 22.33 -14.65 1.83
C CYS A 95 23.77 -14.78 2.40
N PRO A 96 24.79 -14.10 1.83
CA PRO A 96 26.15 -14.15 2.37
C PRO A 96 26.22 -13.70 3.85
N THR A 97 27.00 -14.40 4.68
CA THR A 97 27.05 -14.18 6.14
C THR A 97 27.35 -12.74 6.55
N ALA A 98 28.28 -12.07 5.87
CA ALA A 98 28.58 -10.65 6.11
C ALA A 98 27.36 -9.74 5.87
N PHE A 99 26.56 -10.05 4.84
CA PHE A 99 25.36 -9.31 4.50
C PHE A 99 24.21 -9.57 5.48
N ARG A 100 24.02 -10.82 5.91
CA ARG A 100 23.03 -11.19 6.93
C ARG A 100 23.28 -10.46 8.24
N ARG A 101 24.54 -10.48 8.71
CA ARG A 101 24.96 -9.75 9.90
C ARG A 101 24.66 -8.26 9.80
N LYS A 102 24.97 -7.65 8.65
CA LYS A 102 24.82 -6.20 8.45
C LYS A 102 23.37 -5.73 8.33
N TYR A 103 22.51 -6.46 7.63
CA TYR A 103 21.18 -5.95 7.24
C TYR A 103 20.00 -6.66 7.92
N LEU A 104 20.11 -7.95 8.26
CA LEU A 104 19.00 -8.73 8.81
C LEU A 104 19.11 -8.91 10.33
N LEU A 105 20.33 -9.16 10.83
CA LEU A 105 20.56 -9.45 12.25
C LEU A 105 20.75 -8.21 13.12
N HIS A 106 21.24 -7.11 12.54
CA HIS A 106 21.41 -5.85 13.27
C HIS A 106 20.07 -5.14 13.43
N LYS A 107 19.82 -4.64 14.65
CA LYS A 107 18.76 -3.66 14.88
C LYS A 107 19.08 -2.43 14.06
N PHE A 108 18.30 -2.19 13.02
CA PHE A 108 18.48 -1.00 12.20
C PHE A 108 18.21 0.24 13.07
N PRO A 109 19.07 1.27 13.03
CA PRO A 109 18.78 2.50 13.75
C PRO A 109 17.45 3.04 13.23
N ILE A 110 16.47 3.13 14.13
CA ILE A 110 15.08 3.52 13.83
C ILE A 110 15.02 4.95 13.27
N THR A 111 16.10 5.73 13.44
CA THR A 111 16.26 7.08 12.92
C THR A 111 17.23 7.09 11.75
N ILE A 112 16.69 7.19 10.53
CA ILE A 112 17.49 7.52 9.36
C ILE A 112 17.63 9.03 9.36
N LYS A 113 18.75 9.53 9.90
CA LYS A 113 19.06 10.96 9.79
C LYS A 113 19.33 11.28 8.31
N LEU A 114 18.30 11.80 7.63
CA LEU A 114 18.48 12.38 6.31
C LEU A 114 19.42 13.58 6.45
N LYS A 115 20.66 13.43 5.97
CA LYS A 115 21.56 14.57 5.81
C LYS A 115 21.08 15.38 4.61
N ILE A 116 20.31 16.41 4.88
CA ILE A 116 19.86 17.37 3.87
C ILE A 116 20.94 18.46 3.80
N PRO A 117 21.67 18.59 2.68
CA PRO A 117 22.81 19.51 2.60
C PRO A 117 22.38 20.97 2.80
N ASN A 118 21.21 21.34 2.28
CA ASN A 118 20.67 22.69 2.39
C ASN A 118 19.16 22.65 2.68
N PRO A 119 18.75 22.50 3.95
CA PRO A 119 17.34 22.36 4.31
C PRO A 119 16.52 23.64 4.03
N ASP A 120 17.15 24.82 4.02
CA ASP A 120 16.52 26.09 3.69
C ASP A 120 16.13 26.17 2.20
N ALA A 121 17.02 25.71 1.31
CA ALA A 121 16.71 25.58 -0.11
C ALA A 121 15.60 24.54 -0.35
N VAL A 122 15.63 23.40 0.34
CA VAL A 122 14.58 22.37 0.23
C VAL A 122 13.23 22.90 0.70
N LEU A 123 13.18 23.66 1.80
CA LEU A 123 11.97 24.35 2.23
C LEU A 123 11.45 25.31 1.15
N LYS A 124 12.33 26.17 0.61
CA LYS A 124 11.97 27.13 -0.45
C LYS A 124 11.37 26.43 -1.67
N TYR A 125 11.97 25.32 -2.13
CA TYR A 125 11.42 24.54 -3.24
C TYR A 125 10.08 23.89 -2.88
N GLY A 126 9.92 23.36 -1.67
CA GLY A 126 8.64 22.83 -1.20
C GLY A 126 7.52 23.89 -1.18
N MET A 127 7.84 25.11 -0.74
CA MET A 127 6.93 26.27 -0.75
C MET A 127 6.56 26.69 -2.18
N ILE A 128 7.54 26.79 -3.08
CA ILE A 128 7.31 27.12 -4.49
C ILE A 128 6.37 26.08 -5.10
N MET A 129 6.62 24.79 -4.89
CA MET A 129 5.75 23.72 -5.38
C MET A 129 4.33 23.85 -4.84
N ALA A 130 4.16 24.13 -3.55
CA ALA A 130 2.83 24.34 -2.95
C ALA A 130 2.06 25.51 -3.58
N ILE A 131 2.73 26.64 -3.80
CA ILE A 131 2.15 27.82 -4.44
C ILE A 131 1.85 27.53 -5.92
N SER A 132 2.75 26.86 -6.64
CA SER A 132 2.53 26.46 -8.03
C SER A 132 1.32 25.54 -8.17
N VAL A 133 1.08 24.63 -7.22
CA VAL A 133 -0.12 23.78 -7.21
C VAL A 133 -1.39 24.62 -7.05
N LEU A 134 -1.41 25.61 -6.16
CA LEU A 134 -2.54 26.54 -6.03
C LEU A 134 -2.79 27.26 -7.36
N LEU A 135 -1.76 27.87 -7.95
CA LEU A 135 -1.87 28.59 -9.21
C LEU A 135 -2.36 27.68 -10.34
N LEU A 136 -1.80 26.47 -10.48
CA LEU A 136 -2.24 25.50 -11.48
C LEU A 136 -3.71 25.10 -11.30
N ASN A 137 -4.17 24.84 -10.08
CA ASN A 137 -5.58 24.47 -9.86
C ASN A 137 -6.54 25.63 -10.14
N VAL A 138 -6.15 26.87 -9.80
CA VAL A 138 -6.92 28.06 -10.16
C VAL A 138 -6.95 28.26 -11.68
N LEU A 139 -5.84 28.03 -12.38
CA LEU A 139 -5.78 28.11 -13.85
C LEU A 139 -6.61 27.02 -14.54
N ILE A 140 -6.61 25.80 -13.99
CA ILE A 140 -7.35 24.65 -14.55
C ILE A 140 -8.86 24.84 -14.33
N SER A 141 -9.25 25.10 -13.09
CA SER A 141 -10.67 25.06 -12.69
C SER A 141 -11.35 26.42 -12.65
N GLY A 142 -10.61 27.53 -12.73
CA GLY A 142 -11.15 28.89 -12.61
C GLY A 142 -11.95 29.08 -11.32
N THR A 143 -13.16 29.64 -11.43
CA THR A 143 -14.12 29.76 -10.31
C THR A 143 -14.62 28.40 -9.82
N GLY A 144 -14.57 27.37 -10.67
CA GLY A 144 -14.90 25.97 -10.35
C GLY A 144 -14.00 25.33 -9.29
N PHE A 145 -12.89 25.99 -8.93
CA PHE A 145 -12.09 25.66 -7.76
C PHE A 145 -12.92 25.79 -6.46
N PHE A 146 -13.75 26.83 -6.36
CA PHE A 146 -14.56 27.10 -5.18
C PHE A 146 -15.88 26.34 -5.22
N VAL A 147 -16.62 26.43 -6.33
CA VAL A 147 -17.94 25.80 -6.52
C VAL A 147 -18.13 25.45 -7.99
N ARG A 148 -18.58 24.22 -8.28
CA ARG A 148 -18.96 23.73 -9.60
C ARG A 148 -20.03 22.64 -9.51
N GLU A 149 -20.77 22.46 -10.59
CA GLU A 149 -21.81 21.41 -10.70
C GLU A 149 -21.24 20.07 -11.20
N GLU A 150 -20.28 20.09 -12.13
CA GLU A 150 -19.65 18.87 -12.63
C GLU A 150 -18.47 18.42 -11.73
N TYR A 151 -18.42 17.13 -11.37
CA TYR A 151 -17.31 16.57 -10.58
C TYR A 151 -15.94 16.77 -11.25
N LEU A 152 -15.88 16.50 -12.56
CA LEU A 152 -14.71 16.68 -13.42
C LEU A 152 -15.08 17.64 -14.56
N PRO A 153 -14.56 18.87 -14.58
CA PRO A 153 -14.82 19.81 -15.66
C PRO A 153 -14.36 19.22 -17.00
N LYS A 154 -15.23 19.22 -18.02
CA LYS A 154 -14.89 18.72 -19.37
C LYS A 154 -13.75 19.48 -20.04
N SER A 155 -13.48 20.71 -19.62
CA SER A 155 -12.42 21.59 -20.15
C SER A 155 -11.03 21.38 -19.51
N ASP A 156 -10.88 20.41 -18.60
CA ASP A 156 -9.63 20.23 -17.86
C ASP A 156 -8.46 19.79 -18.77
N SER A 157 -7.41 20.62 -18.82
CA SER A 157 -6.13 20.25 -19.41
C SER A 157 -5.50 19.09 -18.64
N ARG A 158 -5.59 17.88 -19.19
CA ARG A 158 -5.01 16.65 -18.61
C ARG A 158 -3.54 16.83 -18.20
N SER A 159 -2.77 17.56 -19.01
CA SER A 159 -1.34 17.82 -18.76
C SER A 159 -1.12 18.71 -17.55
N LEU A 160 -1.91 19.78 -17.39
CA LEU A 160 -1.82 20.68 -16.24
C LEU A 160 -2.29 19.98 -14.96
N THR A 161 -3.34 19.16 -15.03
CA THR A 161 -3.79 18.34 -13.90
C THR A 161 -2.71 17.33 -13.48
N LEU A 162 -2.02 16.72 -14.43
CA LEU A 162 -0.90 15.82 -14.15
C LEU A 162 0.26 16.57 -13.47
N LEU A 163 0.64 17.74 -13.99
CA LEU A 163 1.68 18.58 -13.40
C LEU A 163 1.32 19.01 -11.97
N ALA A 164 0.08 19.43 -11.74
CA ALA A 164 -0.40 19.79 -10.40
C ALA A 164 -0.28 18.60 -9.43
N LYS A 165 -0.63 17.38 -9.85
CA LYS A 165 -0.45 16.17 -9.04
C LYS A 165 1.02 15.88 -8.75
N LEU A 166 1.89 15.95 -9.76
CA LEU A 166 3.33 15.74 -9.59
C LEU A 166 3.94 16.77 -8.63
N PHE A 167 3.55 18.05 -8.74
CA PHE A 167 4.02 19.11 -7.86
C PHE A 167 3.45 18.99 -6.45
N SER A 168 2.19 18.58 -6.28
CA SER A 168 1.62 18.26 -4.97
C SER A 168 2.41 17.15 -4.28
N MET A 169 2.77 16.11 -5.04
CA MET A 169 3.59 15.02 -4.53
C MET A 169 4.99 15.52 -4.14
N ALA A 170 5.70 16.15 -5.08
CA ALA A 170 7.04 16.68 -4.82
C ALA A 170 7.05 17.67 -3.65
N GLY A 171 6.08 18.58 -3.59
CA GLY A 171 5.90 19.56 -2.53
C GLY A 171 5.72 18.90 -1.16
N ALA A 172 4.77 17.98 -1.02
CA ALA A 172 4.56 17.26 0.25
C ALA A 172 5.79 16.45 0.66
N ALA A 173 6.51 15.86 -0.29
CA ALA A 173 7.74 15.13 -0.01
C ALA A 173 8.85 16.05 0.54
N LEU A 174 9.10 17.17 -0.13
CA LEU A 174 10.10 18.16 0.28
C LEU A 174 9.76 18.74 1.66
N LEU A 175 8.51 19.18 1.86
CA LEU A 175 8.04 19.74 3.13
C LEU A 175 8.15 18.71 4.27
N GLY A 176 7.75 17.45 4.04
CA GLY A 176 7.85 16.40 5.05
C GLY A 176 9.30 16.12 5.46
N VAL A 177 10.23 16.09 4.51
CA VAL A 177 11.65 15.82 4.77
C VAL A 177 12.29 16.91 5.65
N VAL A 178 11.91 18.19 5.50
CA VAL A 178 12.44 19.31 6.31
C VAL A 178 11.61 19.66 7.55
N HIS A 179 10.51 18.95 7.81
CA HIS A 179 9.57 19.25 8.91
C HIS A 179 10.23 19.41 10.28
N ASN A 180 11.23 18.58 10.59
CA ASN A 180 11.90 18.62 11.90
C ASN A 180 12.69 19.90 12.16
N LYS A 181 13.13 20.60 11.10
CA LYS A 181 13.82 21.89 11.22
C LYS A 181 12.83 23.07 11.20
N PHE A 182 11.73 22.96 10.45
CA PHE A 182 10.80 24.07 10.21
C PHE A 182 9.32 23.68 10.37
N PRO A 183 8.89 23.12 11.51
CA PRO A 183 7.59 22.45 11.62
C PRO A 183 6.41 23.34 11.25
N LYS A 184 6.34 24.55 11.82
CA LYS A 184 5.26 25.52 11.57
C LYS A 184 5.14 25.92 10.10
N LYS A 185 6.27 26.19 9.43
CA LYS A 185 6.27 26.58 8.01
C LYS A 185 5.85 25.40 7.15
N THR A 186 6.40 24.22 7.40
CA THR A 186 6.04 23.02 6.63
C THR A 186 4.58 22.65 6.80
N ASP A 187 4.04 22.75 8.02
CA ASP A 187 2.63 22.47 8.30
C ASP A 187 1.71 23.46 7.58
N LEU A 188 2.04 24.76 7.58
CA LEU A 188 1.26 25.79 6.87
C LEU A 188 1.14 25.49 5.36
N TYR A 189 2.27 25.26 4.69
CA TYR A 189 2.27 24.99 3.24
C TYR A 189 1.70 23.60 2.92
N PHE A 190 1.84 22.64 3.82
CA PHE A 190 1.21 21.34 3.68
C PHE A 190 -0.32 21.43 3.82
N ILE A 191 -0.84 22.20 4.79
CA ILE A 191 -2.27 22.47 4.94
C ILE A 191 -2.81 23.17 3.69
N LEU A 192 -2.08 24.16 3.16
CA LEU A 192 -2.44 24.80 1.88
C LEU A 192 -2.53 23.76 0.75
N LEU A 193 -1.53 22.88 0.61
CA LEU A 193 -1.57 21.79 -0.37
C LEU A 193 -2.80 20.89 -0.17
N VAL A 194 -3.12 20.51 1.07
CA VAL A 194 -4.29 19.66 1.35
C VAL A 194 -5.59 20.36 0.97
N ILE A 195 -5.76 21.65 1.32
CA ILE A 195 -6.94 22.45 0.95
C ILE A 195 -7.10 22.54 -0.56
N VAL A 196 -6.01 22.81 -1.28
CA VAL A 196 -6.03 22.90 -2.74
C VAL A 196 -6.37 21.55 -3.37
N ASN A 197 -5.74 20.47 -2.94
CA ASN A 197 -6.05 19.14 -3.47
C ASN A 197 -7.46 18.67 -3.06
N LEU A 198 -7.97 19.08 -1.90
CA LEU A 198 -9.34 18.80 -1.45
C LEU A 198 -10.38 19.38 -2.43
N SER A 199 -10.18 20.59 -2.96
CA SER A 199 -11.08 21.22 -3.95
C SER A 199 -11.32 20.37 -5.20
N THR A 200 -10.39 19.46 -5.52
CA THR A 200 -10.50 18.55 -6.67
C THR A 200 -11.36 17.32 -6.36
N GLY A 201 -11.65 17.03 -5.08
CA GLY A 201 -12.38 15.83 -4.65
C GLY A 201 -11.63 14.54 -5.00
N SER A 202 -10.30 14.61 -5.15
CA SER A 202 -9.47 13.50 -5.60
C SER A 202 -8.95 12.67 -4.43
N ARG A 203 -8.98 11.34 -4.57
CA ARG A 203 -8.31 10.40 -3.66
C ARG A 203 -6.79 10.61 -3.63
N PHE A 204 -6.23 11.29 -4.63
CA PHE A 204 -4.82 11.66 -4.65
C PHE A 204 -4.38 12.49 -3.44
N THR A 205 -5.28 13.30 -2.87
CA THR A 205 -5.03 14.07 -1.64
C THR A 205 -4.60 13.19 -0.49
N PHE A 206 -5.16 11.98 -0.36
CA PHE A 206 -4.75 11.02 0.67
C PHE A 206 -3.29 10.57 0.50
N ILE A 207 -2.83 10.35 -0.73
CA ILE A 207 -1.44 9.99 -1.02
C ILE A 207 -0.50 11.14 -0.62
N VAL A 208 -0.88 12.37 -0.92
CA VAL A 208 -0.14 13.59 -0.52
C VAL A 208 -0.03 13.68 1.01
N ILE A 209 -1.13 13.40 1.73
CA ILE A 209 -1.16 13.37 3.20
C ILE A 209 -0.23 12.29 3.75
N LEU A 210 -0.38 11.04 3.31
CA LEU A 210 0.43 9.93 3.78
C LEU A 210 1.92 10.19 3.59
N MET A 211 2.31 10.71 2.42
CA MET A 211 3.70 10.97 2.12
C MET A 211 4.29 12.05 3.03
N TYR A 212 3.57 13.15 3.27
CA TYR A 212 4.00 14.17 4.23
C TYR A 212 4.15 13.57 5.63
N LEU A 213 3.14 12.86 6.12
CA LEU A 213 3.13 12.27 7.47
C LEU A 213 4.29 11.31 7.70
N VAL A 214 4.56 10.40 6.74
CA VAL A 214 5.66 9.43 6.82
C VAL A 214 7.02 10.13 6.84
N LEU A 215 7.23 11.11 5.96
CA LEU A 215 8.51 11.83 5.87
C LEU A 215 8.74 12.76 7.07
N ALA A 216 7.71 13.46 7.52
CA ALA A 216 7.75 14.30 8.71
C ALA A 216 8.06 13.51 9.98
N PHE A 217 7.49 12.31 10.12
CA PHE A 217 7.74 11.44 11.26
C PHE A 217 9.16 10.84 11.26
N ASN A 218 9.77 10.61 10.09
CA ASN A 218 11.06 9.95 9.99
C ASN A 218 12.25 10.73 10.57
N GLY A 219 12.18 12.06 10.65
CA GLY A 219 13.24 12.85 11.30
C GLY A 219 12.95 13.28 12.74
N ASN A 220 11.81 12.87 13.31
CA ASN A 220 11.46 13.17 14.70
C ASN A 220 12.19 12.20 15.66
N LYS A 221 12.45 12.65 16.89
CA LYS A 221 12.94 11.77 17.96
C LYS A 221 11.90 10.68 18.21
N LYS A 222 12.31 9.40 18.16
CA LYS A 222 11.43 8.28 18.45
C LYS A 222 11.11 8.28 19.94
N SER A 223 9.85 8.48 20.27
CA SER A 223 9.29 8.37 21.62
C SER A 223 7.94 7.68 21.51
N PHE A 224 7.49 7.04 22.58
CA PHE A 224 6.15 6.42 22.60
C PHE A 224 5.09 7.43 22.18
N LYS A 225 5.10 8.64 22.76
CA LYS A 225 4.20 9.74 22.39
C LYS A 225 4.21 10.07 20.89
N ASN A 226 5.39 10.20 20.28
CA ASN A 226 5.50 10.54 18.86
C ASN A 226 5.03 9.39 17.96
N ASN A 227 5.33 8.14 18.36
CA ASN A 227 4.87 6.96 17.63
C ASN A 227 3.34 6.85 17.68
N THR A 228 2.74 7.02 18.87
CA THR A 228 1.28 7.02 19.04
C THR A 228 0.64 8.16 18.25
N LEU A 229 1.19 9.37 18.30
CA LEU A 229 0.69 10.49 17.51
C LEU A 229 0.77 10.22 16.00
N PHE A 230 1.83 9.58 15.53
CA PHE A 230 1.95 9.18 14.12
C PHE A 230 0.86 8.17 13.74
N VAL A 231 0.63 7.14 14.56
CA VAL A 231 -0.45 6.16 14.34
C VAL A 231 -1.81 6.86 14.30
N ILE A 232 -2.10 7.77 15.22
CA ILE A 232 -3.32 8.56 15.23
C ILE A 232 -3.45 9.39 13.94
N LYS A 233 -2.38 10.05 13.49
CA LYS A 233 -2.40 10.83 12.23
C LYS A 233 -2.66 9.95 11.00
N ILE A 234 -2.11 8.73 10.96
CA ILE A 234 -2.41 7.76 9.89
C ILE A 234 -3.88 7.34 9.95
N PHE A 235 -4.41 7.05 11.14
CA PHE A 235 -5.82 6.71 11.32
C PHE A 235 -6.74 7.85 10.88
N VAL A 236 -6.46 9.09 11.28
CA VAL A 236 -7.18 10.29 10.83
C VAL A 236 -7.08 10.48 9.32
N SER A 237 -5.94 10.14 8.69
CA SER A 237 -5.82 10.21 7.23
C SER A 237 -6.71 9.19 6.51
N LEU A 238 -6.93 8.00 7.10
CA LEU A 238 -7.88 7.01 6.57
C LEU A 238 -9.32 7.49 6.72
N PHE A 239 -9.65 8.14 7.84
CA PHE A 239 -10.94 8.83 8.01
C PHE A 239 -11.14 9.91 6.95
N PHE A 240 -10.09 10.69 6.67
CA PHE A 240 -10.12 11.70 5.61
C PHE A 240 -10.28 11.09 4.22
N LEU A 241 -9.73 9.90 3.94
CA LEU A 241 -9.97 9.19 2.68
C LEU A 241 -11.45 8.82 2.52
N ALA A 242 -12.10 8.33 3.58
CA ALA A 242 -13.53 8.02 3.56
C ALA A 242 -14.36 9.25 3.22
N TYR A 243 -14.04 10.38 3.85
CA TYR A 243 -14.62 11.68 3.52
C TYR A 243 -14.40 12.06 2.05
N LEU A 244 -13.18 11.94 1.51
CA LEU A 244 -12.89 12.25 0.09
C LEU A 244 -13.69 11.41 -0.91
N ILE A 245 -14.00 10.15 -0.57
CA ILE A 245 -14.82 9.28 -1.42
C ILE A 245 -16.25 9.80 -1.49
N GLN A 246 -16.80 10.31 -0.39
CA GLN A 246 -18.16 10.86 -0.32
C GLN A 246 -18.37 12.13 -1.13
N LEU A 247 -17.32 12.92 -1.30
CA LEU A 247 -17.41 14.15 -2.07
C LEU A 247 -17.80 13.92 -3.54
N ARG A 248 -17.71 12.68 -4.04
CA ARG A 248 -18.09 12.29 -5.40
C ARG A 248 -19.60 12.18 -5.61
N SER A 249 -20.37 11.91 -4.55
CA SER A 249 -21.82 11.76 -4.65
C SER A 249 -22.58 13.06 -4.39
N LEU A 250 -21.88 14.17 -4.20
CA LEU A 250 -22.49 15.49 -4.02
C LEU A 250 -22.98 16.04 -5.35
N TYR A 251 -24.07 16.81 -5.32
CA TYR A 251 -24.57 17.54 -6.48
C TYR A 251 -23.67 18.73 -6.85
N THR A 252 -22.95 19.28 -5.87
CA THR A 252 -22.01 20.39 -6.07
C THR A 252 -20.65 20.02 -5.51
N HIS A 253 -19.62 20.50 -6.20
CA HIS A 253 -18.22 20.17 -5.98
C HIS A 253 -17.37 21.43 -5.87
N GLY A 254 -16.17 21.31 -5.33
CA GLY A 254 -15.26 22.44 -5.08
C GLY A 254 -15.02 22.66 -3.60
N LEU A 255 -14.14 23.62 -3.28
CA LEU A 255 -13.68 23.80 -1.92
C LEU A 255 -14.81 24.06 -0.91
N PHE A 256 -15.74 24.96 -1.21
CA PHE A 256 -16.79 25.35 -0.27
C PHE A 256 -17.82 24.23 0.01
N PRO A 257 -18.45 23.58 -0.99
CA PRO A 257 -19.40 22.51 -0.72
C PRO A 257 -18.74 21.33 -0.01
N TYR A 258 -17.46 21.06 -0.29
CA TYR A 258 -16.73 20.00 0.41
C TYR A 258 -16.52 20.34 1.89
N VAL A 259 -16.00 21.53 2.20
CA VAL A 259 -15.83 21.97 3.59
C VAL A 259 -17.18 22.02 4.32
N GLY A 260 -18.23 22.51 3.66
CA GLY A 260 -19.59 22.52 4.21
C GLY A 260 -20.12 21.12 4.54
N TYR A 261 -19.89 20.15 3.64
CA TYR A 261 -20.33 18.77 3.83
C TYR A 261 -19.73 18.11 5.08
N PHE A 262 -18.49 18.45 5.43
CA PHE A 262 -17.84 17.92 6.64
C PHE A 262 -18.66 18.22 7.92
N PHE A 263 -19.19 19.44 8.04
CA PHE A 263 -19.94 19.86 9.21
C PHE A 263 -21.42 19.44 9.17
N GLN A 264 -21.97 19.22 7.98
CA GLN A 264 -23.39 18.90 7.80
C GLN A 264 -23.69 17.39 7.79
N SER A 265 -22.70 16.54 7.55
CA SER A 265 -22.92 15.10 7.31
C SER A 265 -21.87 14.22 7.97
N PHE A 266 -21.45 14.59 9.19
CA PHE A 266 -20.45 13.84 9.95
C PHE A 266 -20.84 12.36 10.16
N ASP A 267 -22.11 12.09 10.49
CA ASP A 267 -22.60 10.72 10.70
C ASP A 267 -22.43 9.84 9.45
N LYS A 268 -22.72 10.40 8.27
CA LYS A 268 -22.49 9.70 6.99
C LYS A 268 -21.00 9.44 6.79
N ILE A 269 -20.14 10.42 7.05
CA ILE A 269 -18.68 10.25 6.94
C ILE A 269 -18.20 9.11 7.85
N TRP A 270 -18.75 9.02 9.06
CA TRP A 270 -18.45 7.94 9.99
C TRP A 270 -18.90 6.58 9.47
N GLU A 271 -20.14 6.45 8.98
CA GLU A 271 -20.62 5.21 8.35
C GLU A 271 -19.70 4.77 7.20
N TYR A 272 -19.31 5.71 6.34
CA TYR A 272 -18.39 5.41 5.25
C TYR A 272 -16.99 5.08 5.70
N PHE A 273 -16.52 5.65 6.81
CA PHE A 273 -15.25 5.26 7.39
C PHE A 273 -15.28 3.80 7.88
N VAL A 274 -16.33 3.43 8.62
CA VAL A 274 -16.54 2.04 9.07
C VAL A 274 -16.68 1.11 7.87
N PHE A 275 -17.44 1.52 6.85
CA PHE A 275 -17.57 0.79 5.59
C PHE A 275 -16.23 0.60 4.88
N ASN A 276 -15.36 1.62 4.84
CA ASN A 276 -14.04 1.51 4.22
C ASN A 276 -13.11 0.58 5.01
N ILE A 277 -13.19 0.57 6.35
CA ILE A 277 -12.48 -0.43 7.17
C ILE A 277 -12.95 -1.83 6.80
N TYR A 278 -14.27 -2.02 6.72
CA TYR A 278 -14.87 -3.28 6.30
C TYR A 278 -14.41 -3.66 4.88
N TYR A 279 -14.48 -2.75 3.92
CA TYR A 279 -14.09 -2.99 2.54
C TYR A 279 -12.61 -3.39 2.42
N LEU A 280 -11.72 -2.68 3.13
CA LEU A 280 -10.27 -2.90 3.06
C LEU A 280 -9.80 -4.15 3.81
N LEU A 281 -10.38 -4.44 4.98
CA LEU A 281 -9.87 -5.45 5.92
C LEU A 281 -10.76 -6.68 6.08
N ILE A 282 -12.00 -6.65 5.61
CA ILE A 282 -12.98 -7.71 5.85
C ILE A 282 -13.52 -8.27 4.53
N PHE A 283 -14.09 -7.41 3.68
CA PHE A 283 -14.82 -7.80 2.48
C PHE A 283 -14.05 -8.76 1.58
N GLY A 284 -12.75 -8.52 1.35
CA GLY A 284 -11.92 -9.38 0.49
C GLY A 284 -11.81 -10.84 0.96
N ASN A 285 -12.02 -11.13 2.25
CA ASN A 285 -12.09 -12.50 2.76
C ASN A 285 -13.37 -13.23 2.33
N PHE A 286 -14.50 -12.53 2.28
CA PHE A 286 -15.76 -13.10 1.78
C PHE A 286 -15.74 -13.27 0.26
N VAL A 287 -15.09 -12.34 -0.46
CA VAL A 287 -14.77 -12.54 -1.89
C VAL A 287 -13.89 -13.78 -2.09
N THR A 288 -12.93 -14.01 -1.18
CA THR A 288 -12.05 -15.19 -1.22
C THR A 288 -12.84 -16.48 -1.01
N ILE A 289 -13.77 -16.54 -0.04
CA ILE A 289 -14.65 -17.69 0.16
C ILE A 289 -15.42 -18.00 -1.13
N ASP A 290 -16.05 -16.98 -1.72
CA ASP A 290 -16.85 -17.15 -2.92
C ASP A 290 -16.01 -17.60 -4.13
N THR A 291 -14.81 -17.05 -4.28
CA THR A 291 -13.87 -17.45 -5.32
C THR A 291 -13.42 -18.91 -5.15
N VAL A 292 -13.21 -19.37 -3.91
CA VAL A 292 -12.83 -20.77 -3.63
C VAL A 292 -13.97 -21.73 -3.94
N ASP A 293 -15.20 -21.39 -3.57
CA ASP A 293 -16.36 -22.26 -3.74
C ASP A 293 -16.87 -22.29 -5.19
N ARG A 294 -16.90 -21.13 -5.84
CA ARG A 294 -17.59 -20.92 -7.13
C ARG A 294 -16.70 -20.43 -8.26
N GLY A 295 -15.41 -20.21 -8.00
CA GLY A 295 -14.49 -19.66 -8.98
C GLY A 295 -14.15 -20.63 -10.11
N LEU A 296 -14.21 -20.15 -11.36
CA LEU A 296 -13.80 -20.92 -12.55
C LEU A 296 -12.28 -20.87 -12.78
N VAL A 297 -11.50 -21.07 -11.72
CA VAL A 297 -10.04 -20.95 -11.77
C VAL A 297 -9.42 -22.22 -12.34
N THR A 298 -8.63 -22.06 -13.40
CA THR A 298 -7.92 -23.17 -14.07
C THR A 298 -6.42 -22.90 -14.15
N TRP A 299 -5.61 -23.93 -14.39
CA TRP A 299 -4.17 -23.78 -14.62
C TRP A 299 -3.84 -22.80 -15.75
N GLU A 300 -4.67 -22.77 -16.79
CA GLU A 300 -4.55 -21.81 -17.88
C GLU A 300 -4.71 -20.37 -17.37
N THR A 301 -5.78 -20.08 -16.62
CA THR A 301 -5.98 -18.75 -16.02
C THR A 301 -4.86 -18.37 -15.05
N ILE A 302 -4.34 -19.31 -14.26
CA ILE A 302 -3.20 -19.09 -13.36
C ILE A 302 -1.93 -18.75 -14.16
N SER A 303 -1.64 -19.49 -15.23
CA SER A 303 -0.47 -19.23 -16.07
C SER A 303 -0.52 -17.84 -16.72
N VAL A 304 -1.69 -17.43 -17.21
CA VAL A 304 -1.95 -16.10 -17.78
C VAL A 304 -1.82 -15.04 -16.69
N SER A 305 -2.36 -15.28 -15.50
CA SER A 305 -2.28 -14.36 -14.36
C SER A 305 -0.84 -14.12 -13.91
N LEU A 306 -0.02 -15.18 -13.85
CA LEU A 306 1.37 -15.10 -13.41
C LEU A 306 2.33 -14.60 -14.51
N ASN A 307 1.92 -14.54 -15.78
CA ASN A 307 2.80 -14.08 -16.84
C ASN A 307 3.08 -12.56 -16.74
N PRO A 308 4.36 -12.11 -16.69
CA PRO A 308 4.71 -10.69 -16.53
C PRO A 308 4.42 -9.82 -17.77
N LEU A 309 4.17 -10.43 -18.94
CA LEU A 309 3.88 -9.71 -20.18
C LEU A 309 2.55 -8.93 -20.11
N PRO A 310 2.34 -7.90 -20.95
CA PRO A 310 1.08 -7.17 -21.08
C PRO A 310 -0.15 -8.06 -21.29
N GLY A 311 -1.32 -7.61 -20.82
CA GLY A 311 -2.60 -8.35 -20.89
C GLY A 311 -2.96 -8.81 -22.29
N SER A 312 -2.73 -7.95 -23.28
CA SER A 312 -3.01 -8.23 -24.70
C SER A 312 -2.13 -9.33 -25.29
N LEU A 313 -0.90 -9.51 -24.80
CA LEU A 313 0.03 -10.51 -25.33
C LEU A 313 -0.22 -11.92 -24.79
N VAL A 314 -0.94 -12.03 -23.66
CA VAL A 314 -1.16 -13.30 -22.96
C VAL A 314 -2.63 -13.73 -22.95
N GLY A 315 -3.48 -13.04 -23.72
CA GLY A 315 -4.91 -13.35 -23.78
C GLY A 315 -5.70 -13.04 -22.49
N TRP A 316 -5.21 -12.13 -21.62
CA TRP A 316 -5.90 -11.85 -20.35
C TRP A 316 -7.35 -11.38 -20.54
N TYR A 317 -7.60 -10.60 -21.60
CA TYR A 317 -8.92 -10.04 -21.86
C TYR A 317 -9.96 -11.09 -22.27
N ASP A 318 -9.53 -12.29 -22.65
CA ASP A 318 -10.40 -13.42 -22.95
C ASP A 318 -10.98 -14.06 -21.67
N TYR A 319 -10.29 -13.90 -20.53
CA TYR A 319 -10.70 -14.44 -19.23
C TYR A 319 -11.21 -13.36 -18.27
N ALA A 320 -10.83 -12.09 -18.44
CA ALA A 320 -11.10 -11.02 -17.47
C ALA A 320 -12.61 -10.90 -17.11
N SER A 321 -13.50 -11.10 -18.08
CA SER A 321 -14.96 -11.05 -17.87
C SER A 321 -15.52 -12.29 -17.17
N LYS A 322 -14.76 -13.39 -17.12
CA LYS A 322 -15.11 -14.65 -16.45
C LYS A 322 -14.50 -14.74 -15.05
N MET A 323 -13.40 -14.02 -14.79
CA MET A 323 -12.68 -14.03 -13.51
C MET A 323 -13.28 -13.05 -12.48
N ARG A 324 -14.60 -13.08 -12.33
CA ARG A 324 -15.36 -12.18 -11.47
C ARG A 324 -16.59 -12.86 -10.88
N ILE A 325 -16.92 -12.53 -9.63
CA ILE A 325 -18.15 -12.95 -8.96
C ILE A 325 -19.35 -12.26 -9.61
N ASN A 326 -19.22 -10.96 -9.85
CA ASN A 326 -20.19 -10.14 -10.55
C ASN A 326 -19.49 -9.00 -11.29
N ILE A 327 -20.23 -8.11 -11.95
CA ILE A 327 -19.65 -7.05 -12.78
C ILE A 327 -18.77 -6.06 -12.00
N TYR A 328 -18.97 -5.93 -10.69
CA TYR A 328 -18.26 -5.01 -9.80
C TYR A 328 -17.21 -5.68 -8.92
N CYS A 329 -17.34 -7.00 -8.71
CA CYS A 329 -16.52 -7.76 -7.78
C CYS A 329 -15.71 -8.83 -8.54
N PRO A 330 -14.42 -8.57 -8.85
CA PRO A 330 -13.54 -9.59 -9.41
C PRO A 330 -13.25 -10.69 -8.39
N TYR A 331 -12.73 -11.83 -8.85
CA TYR A 331 -12.14 -12.81 -7.95
C TYR A 331 -10.94 -12.21 -7.20
N SER A 332 -10.73 -12.62 -5.95
CA SER A 332 -9.56 -12.21 -5.18
C SER A 332 -8.35 -13.06 -5.55
N SER A 333 -7.15 -12.48 -5.47
CA SER A 333 -5.88 -13.19 -5.68
C SER A 333 -5.71 -14.35 -4.71
N HIS A 334 -6.04 -14.13 -3.43
CA HIS A 334 -6.07 -15.21 -2.42
C HIS A 334 -7.02 -16.34 -2.84
N GLY A 335 -8.21 -15.99 -3.31
CA GLY A 335 -9.21 -16.93 -3.79
C GLY A 335 -8.67 -17.76 -4.95
N GLU A 336 -8.15 -17.10 -5.99
CA GLU A 336 -7.57 -17.78 -7.15
C GLU A 336 -6.48 -18.78 -6.76
N VAL A 337 -5.59 -18.44 -5.82
CA VAL A 337 -4.54 -19.35 -5.36
C VAL A 337 -5.10 -20.49 -4.50
N PHE A 338 -6.04 -20.20 -3.60
CA PHE A 338 -6.65 -21.19 -2.71
C PHE A 338 -7.51 -22.21 -3.48
N SER A 339 -8.20 -21.79 -4.55
CA SER A 339 -8.97 -22.67 -5.44
C SER A 339 -8.12 -23.76 -6.09
N MET A 340 -6.81 -23.52 -6.26
CA MET A 340 -5.87 -24.52 -6.82
C MET A 340 -5.42 -25.57 -5.80
N GLY A 341 -5.87 -25.46 -4.54
CA GLY A 341 -5.60 -26.41 -3.48
C GLY A 341 -4.34 -26.14 -2.65
N VAL A 342 -4.16 -26.98 -1.62
CA VAL A 342 -3.15 -26.79 -0.56
C VAL A 342 -1.72 -26.79 -1.09
N TYR A 343 -1.38 -27.68 -2.03
CA TYR A 343 -0.01 -27.79 -2.56
C TYR A 343 0.40 -26.55 -3.34
N PHE A 344 -0.45 -26.09 -4.27
CA PHE A 344 -0.17 -24.88 -5.04
C PHE A 344 -0.15 -23.65 -4.13
N THR A 345 -1.09 -23.53 -3.19
CA THR A 345 -1.10 -22.46 -2.19
C THR A 345 0.21 -22.41 -1.43
N THR A 346 0.69 -23.56 -0.94
CA THR A 346 1.93 -23.65 -0.17
C THR A 346 3.14 -23.24 -1.03
N LEU A 347 3.27 -23.78 -2.24
CA LEU A 347 4.36 -23.45 -3.15
C LEU A 347 4.36 -21.96 -3.54
N PHE A 348 3.19 -21.43 -3.91
CA PHE A 348 3.03 -20.05 -4.33
C PHE A 348 3.43 -19.09 -3.20
N TYR A 349 2.87 -19.24 -2.00
CA TYR A 349 3.20 -18.34 -0.89
C TYR A 349 4.61 -18.54 -0.33
N PHE A 350 5.20 -19.73 -0.47
CA PHE A 350 6.62 -19.94 -0.23
C PHE A 350 7.49 -19.09 -1.17
N VAL A 351 7.17 -19.06 -2.47
CA VAL A 351 7.86 -18.20 -3.44
C VAL A 351 7.64 -16.72 -3.13
N VAL A 352 6.40 -16.31 -2.84
CA VAL A 352 6.09 -14.92 -2.44
C VAL A 352 6.87 -14.52 -1.19
N GLY A 353 6.95 -15.39 -0.18
CA GLY A 353 7.76 -15.18 1.03
C GLY A 353 9.23 -14.96 0.73
N THR A 354 9.78 -15.77 -0.17
CA THR A 354 11.17 -15.62 -0.64
C THR A 354 11.39 -14.26 -1.32
N VAL A 355 10.50 -13.88 -2.24
CA VAL A 355 10.57 -12.62 -3.00
C VAL A 355 10.38 -11.40 -2.10
N ILE A 356 9.42 -11.41 -1.19
CA ILE A 356 9.18 -10.27 -0.30
C ILE A 356 10.31 -10.11 0.73
N THR A 357 10.92 -11.20 1.20
CA THR A 357 12.13 -11.06 2.04
C THR A 357 13.33 -10.55 1.24
N TYR A 358 13.45 -10.88 -0.06
CA TYR A 358 14.43 -10.22 -0.94
C TYR A 358 14.18 -8.70 -1.06
N PHE A 359 12.91 -8.28 -1.15
CA PHE A 359 12.55 -6.87 -1.12
C PHE A 359 12.83 -6.22 0.22
N ASP A 360 12.58 -6.89 1.34
CA ASP A 360 12.94 -6.40 2.67
C ASP A 360 14.45 -6.18 2.80
N PHE A 361 15.25 -7.12 2.31
CA PHE A 361 16.69 -6.97 2.23
C PHE A 361 17.10 -5.74 1.40
N SER A 362 16.57 -5.62 0.19
CA SER A 362 16.86 -4.48 -0.70
C SER A 362 16.42 -3.15 -0.10
N PHE A 363 15.25 -3.13 0.56
CA PHE A 363 14.72 -1.99 1.30
C PHE A 363 15.71 -1.53 2.37
N ARG A 364 16.14 -2.42 3.26
CA ARG A 364 17.11 -2.10 4.32
C ARG A 364 18.44 -1.61 3.77
N LYS A 365 18.94 -2.22 2.69
CA LYS A 365 20.17 -1.76 2.02
C LYS A 365 20.02 -0.34 1.46
N LEU A 366 18.88 -0.01 0.86
CA LEU A 366 18.59 1.34 0.37
C LEU A 366 18.55 2.35 1.51
N LEU A 367 17.89 2.02 2.62
CA LEU A 367 17.86 2.85 3.82
C LEU A 367 19.26 3.09 4.39
N TYR A 368 20.09 2.05 4.47
CA TYR A 368 21.47 2.14 4.99
C TYR A 368 22.31 3.11 4.15
N ASN A 369 22.10 3.10 2.83
CA ASN A 369 22.82 3.95 1.88
C ASN A 369 22.17 5.35 1.72
N GLY A 370 21.21 5.73 2.58
CA GLY A 370 20.54 7.02 2.52
C GLY A 370 19.59 7.20 1.33
N ARG A 371 19.22 6.14 0.62
CA ARG A 371 18.35 6.16 -0.58
C ARG A 371 16.88 6.00 -0.19
N LEU A 372 16.38 6.90 0.66
CA LEU A 372 15.04 6.79 1.26
C LEU A 372 13.92 6.74 0.21
N PHE A 373 13.95 7.61 -0.79
CA PHE A 373 12.90 7.69 -1.81
C PHE A 373 12.70 6.34 -2.53
N MET A 374 13.80 5.70 -2.95
CA MET A 374 13.77 4.39 -3.60
C MET A 374 13.26 3.29 -2.66
N ALA A 375 13.62 3.35 -1.38
CA ALA A 375 13.11 2.42 -0.38
C ALA A 375 11.59 2.58 -0.20
N MET A 376 11.08 3.82 -0.19
CA MET A 376 9.64 4.10 -0.08
C MET A 376 8.86 3.63 -1.31
N ILE A 377 9.41 3.77 -2.53
CA ILE A 377 8.80 3.19 -3.74
C ILE A 377 8.66 1.68 -3.61
N LEU A 378 9.72 1.00 -3.17
CA LEU A 378 9.69 -0.45 -2.99
C LEU A 378 8.64 -0.88 -1.96
N LEU A 379 8.57 -0.18 -0.83
CA LEU A 379 7.56 -0.43 0.21
C LEU A 379 6.14 -0.23 -0.31
N LEU A 380 5.92 0.85 -1.09
CA LEU A 380 4.62 1.15 -1.71
C LEU A 380 4.18 0.03 -2.65
N LEU A 381 5.07 -0.48 -3.50
CA LEU A 381 4.75 -1.58 -4.42
C LEU A 381 4.38 -2.87 -3.67
N VAL A 382 5.07 -3.18 -2.55
CA VAL A 382 4.69 -4.32 -1.70
C VAL A 382 3.35 -4.09 -1.01
N ALA A 383 3.07 -2.87 -0.52
CA ALA A 383 1.79 -2.53 0.07
C ALA A 383 0.64 -2.63 -0.95
N LEU A 384 0.87 -2.24 -2.21
CA LEU A 384 -0.12 -2.39 -3.29
C LEU A 384 -0.38 -3.87 -3.60
N HIS A 385 0.65 -4.71 -3.66
CA HIS A 385 0.48 -6.16 -3.80
C HIS A 385 -0.42 -6.73 -2.69
N LEU A 386 -0.21 -6.31 -1.44
CA LEU A 386 -0.98 -6.76 -0.28
C LEU A 386 -2.46 -6.40 -0.39
N ILE A 387 -2.77 -5.12 -0.62
CA ILE A 387 -4.16 -4.63 -0.69
C ILE A 387 -4.86 -5.30 -1.89
N TYR A 388 -4.20 -5.33 -3.05
CA TYR A 388 -4.78 -5.94 -4.25
C TYR A 388 -4.92 -7.47 -4.12
N GLY A 389 -4.21 -8.10 -3.18
CA GLY A 389 -4.35 -9.53 -2.89
C GLY A 389 -5.76 -9.91 -2.43
N PHE A 390 -6.43 -8.99 -1.74
CA PHE A 390 -7.79 -9.20 -1.21
C PHE A 390 -8.89 -8.70 -2.14
N GLU A 391 -8.64 -7.62 -2.89
CA GLU A 391 -9.68 -6.91 -3.65
C GLU A 391 -9.70 -7.22 -5.15
N TYR A 392 -8.61 -7.74 -5.72
CA TYR A 392 -8.46 -7.88 -7.17
C TYR A 392 -7.86 -9.24 -7.55
N ASN A 393 -7.93 -9.55 -8.85
CA ASN A 393 -7.39 -10.77 -9.42
C ASN A 393 -5.91 -10.98 -9.14
N LEU A 394 -5.48 -12.24 -9.19
CA LEU A 394 -4.10 -12.68 -9.02
C LEU A 394 -3.14 -11.88 -9.89
N ARG A 395 -3.47 -11.71 -11.17
CA ARG A 395 -2.70 -10.94 -12.15
C ARG A 395 -2.41 -9.51 -11.69
N SER A 396 -3.44 -8.82 -11.20
CA SER A 396 -3.34 -7.43 -10.77
C SER A 396 -2.43 -7.31 -9.55
N SER A 397 -2.57 -8.21 -8.57
CA SER A 397 -1.75 -8.22 -7.37
C SER A 397 -0.27 -8.57 -7.65
N VAL A 398 0.01 -9.61 -8.45
CA VAL A 398 1.38 -10.12 -8.68
C VAL A 398 2.22 -9.16 -9.54
N ARG A 399 1.59 -8.39 -10.43
CA ARG A 399 2.29 -7.35 -11.22
C ARG A 399 3.07 -6.37 -10.36
N TYR A 400 2.59 -6.03 -9.17
CA TYR A 400 3.33 -5.14 -8.27
C TYR A 400 4.65 -5.76 -7.77
N LEU A 401 4.73 -7.09 -7.66
CA LEU A 401 6.00 -7.79 -7.41
C LEU A 401 6.94 -7.67 -8.62
N TYR A 402 6.41 -7.82 -9.84
CA TYR A 402 7.20 -7.62 -11.06
C TYR A 402 7.69 -6.18 -11.21
N TYR A 403 6.85 -5.19 -10.91
CA TYR A 403 7.24 -3.79 -10.92
C TYR A 403 8.31 -3.50 -9.87
N ALA A 404 8.22 -4.08 -8.68
CA ALA A 404 9.23 -3.96 -7.65
C ALA A 404 10.58 -4.55 -8.09
N MET A 405 10.57 -5.74 -8.70
CA MET A 405 11.76 -6.35 -9.30
C MET A 405 12.35 -5.45 -10.40
N PHE A 406 11.51 -4.99 -11.34
CA PHE A 406 11.94 -4.15 -12.45
C PHE A 406 12.58 -2.85 -11.97
N VAL A 407 11.93 -2.16 -11.03
CA VAL A 407 12.41 -0.91 -10.44
C VAL A 407 13.76 -1.10 -9.74
N LEU A 408 13.95 -2.20 -8.99
CA LEU A 408 15.24 -2.53 -8.39
C LEU A 408 16.32 -2.81 -9.45
N THR A 409 16.02 -3.62 -10.45
CA THR A 409 16.96 -3.94 -11.54
C THR A 409 17.39 -2.69 -12.30
N LEU A 410 16.44 -1.82 -12.66
CA LEU A 410 16.72 -0.55 -13.33
C LEU A 410 17.63 0.34 -12.47
N PHE A 411 17.30 0.48 -11.18
CA PHE A 411 18.10 1.28 -10.26
C PHE A 411 19.53 0.77 -10.13
N TYR A 412 19.73 -0.54 -10.01
CA TYR A 412 21.06 -1.14 -9.97
C TYR A 412 21.80 -1.00 -11.31
N GLY A 413 21.12 -1.16 -12.44
CA GLY A 413 21.67 -0.95 -13.78
C GLY A 413 22.19 0.47 -13.98
N ILE A 414 21.39 1.48 -13.63
CA ILE A 414 21.78 2.90 -13.70
C ILE A 414 23.01 3.16 -12.82
N GLN A 415 23.07 2.61 -11.61
CA GLN A 415 24.23 2.78 -10.74
C GLN A 415 25.51 2.16 -11.31
N LEU A 416 25.41 0.99 -11.95
CA LEU A 416 26.56 0.34 -12.59
C LEU A 416 27.06 1.15 -13.77
N LEU A 417 26.14 1.62 -14.63
CA LEU A 417 26.48 2.49 -15.77
C LEU A 417 27.16 3.78 -15.30
N TRP A 418 26.61 4.45 -14.28
CA TRP A 418 27.18 5.71 -13.78
C TRP A 418 28.57 5.54 -13.17
N LYS A 419 28.81 4.43 -12.46
CA LYS A 419 30.15 4.08 -11.96
C LYS A 419 31.14 3.81 -13.08
N SER A 420 30.70 3.17 -14.17
CA SER A 420 31.54 2.91 -15.35
C SER A 420 31.97 4.21 -16.03
N VAL A 421 31.03 5.14 -16.22
CA VAL A 421 31.31 6.47 -16.78
C VAL A 421 32.32 7.24 -15.94
N ARG A 422 32.11 7.33 -14.61
CA ARG A 422 33.01 8.08 -13.71
C ARG A 422 34.44 7.50 -13.67
N ARG A 423 34.59 6.18 -13.79
CA ARG A 423 35.91 5.52 -13.84
C ARG A 423 36.69 5.85 -15.12
N LYS A 424 36.00 6.10 -16.24
CA LYS A 424 36.64 6.53 -17.49
C LYS A 424 37.16 7.96 -17.37
N THR A 425 36.37 8.88 -16.80
CA THR A 425 36.77 10.28 -16.62
C THR A 425 38.03 10.45 -15.77
N ILE A 426 38.18 9.67 -14.69
CA ILE A 426 39.36 9.71 -13.80
C ILE A 426 40.61 9.10 -14.46
N ARG A 427 40.48 8.32 -15.54
CA ARG A 427 41.63 7.74 -16.27
C ARG A 427 42.08 8.58 -17.46
N THR A 428 41.30 9.57 -17.86
CA THR A 428 41.60 10.50 -18.96
C THR A 428 42.13 11.86 -18.47
N GLU A 429 42.11 12.08 -17.16
CA GLU A 429 42.87 13.10 -16.45
C GLU A 429 44.15 12.46 -15.90
#